data_AF-A0ABD2T6H4-F1
#
_entry.id   AF-A0ABD2T6H4-F1
#
_cell.length_a   1.000
_cell.length_b   1.000
_cell.length_c   1.000
_cell.angle_alpha   90.00
_cell.angle_beta   90.00
_cell.angle_gamma   90.00
#
_symmetry.space_group_name_H-M   'P 1'
#
loop_
_entity.id
_entity.type
_entity.pdbx_description
1 polymer ?
#
loop_
_entity_poly.entity_id
_entity_poly.type
_entity_poly.pdbx_seq_one_letter_code
_entity_poly.pdbx_strand_id
1 'polypeptide(L)'
;MGSTNLESNKLEMYEFGPFEEDEGFQIGFLIGQRFSKLIQNRLYTDLILQNQLLPFAQLQNSQTLIHTLSQTNKNKFPNYWNELKGIAQGSGVPFLNILLLNFRKEILPFIPKTEEYPKEEDINDDCSDILVVSDSMAVAVHNEDANVALVGHTYLVKVKLSNGTTFTAYTYAGELPSCAFGFNNHGVAFTLNSVPPCEEEIVGGAIGRNFVSRDLLEATSIEDALARIHSSEASVGHSYNLIDTRTRRILNVETASRNRISVHEIGEIPFFHANMYLHLQVKQAI
;
A
#
# COMPACT_ATOMS: atom_id res chain seq x y z
N MET A 1 41.51 -3.00 4.32
CA MET A 1 40.67 -1.79 4.17
C MET A 1 40.11 -1.81 2.76
N GLY A 2 38.96 -2.43 2.55
CA GLY A 2 38.26 -2.40 1.26
C GLY A 2 37.14 -1.37 1.39
N SER A 3 37.31 -0.20 0.77
CA SER A 3 36.23 0.78 0.65
C SER A 3 35.27 0.28 -0.42
N THR A 4 34.15 -0.28 0.00
CA THR A 4 32.99 -0.43 -0.88
C THR A 4 32.45 0.97 -1.17
N ASN A 5 32.70 1.47 -2.37
CA ASN A 5 31.99 2.62 -2.92
C ASN A 5 30.50 2.23 -3.04
N LEU A 6 29.73 2.53 -1.99
CA LEU A 6 28.29 2.72 -2.14
C LEU A 6 28.14 4.05 -2.88
N GLU A 7 28.08 3.99 -4.21
CA GLU A 7 27.50 5.09 -4.98
C GLU A 7 26.09 5.30 -4.43
N SER A 8 25.88 6.45 -3.77
CA SER A 8 24.56 6.84 -3.29
C SER A 8 23.69 7.11 -4.51
N ASN A 9 23.02 6.08 -5.03
CA ASN A 9 21.94 6.27 -5.98
C ASN A 9 20.88 7.12 -5.27
N LYS A 10 20.83 8.42 -5.60
CA LYS A 10 19.78 9.31 -5.11
C LYS A 10 18.45 8.72 -5.56
N LEU A 11 17.49 8.61 -4.63
CA LEU A 11 16.10 8.34 -4.99
C LEU A 11 15.61 9.50 -5.88
N GLU A 12 15.55 9.25 -7.19
CA GLU A 12 15.05 10.23 -8.14
C GLU A 12 13.54 10.38 -7.96
N MET A 13 13.07 11.62 -7.83
CA MET A 13 11.66 11.97 -7.72
C MET A 13 11.17 12.48 -9.07
N TYR A 14 10.10 11.88 -9.59
CA TYR A 14 9.54 12.21 -10.90
C TYR A 14 8.15 12.80 -10.76
N GLU A 15 7.87 13.82 -11.55
CA GLU A 15 6.57 14.48 -11.57
C GLU A 15 5.70 13.95 -12.72
N PHE A 16 4.46 13.55 -12.43
CA PHE A 16 3.47 13.10 -13.40
C PHE A 16 2.21 13.96 -13.32
N GLY A 17 1.61 14.28 -14.47
CA GLY A 17 0.37 15.05 -14.56
C GLY A 17 0.55 16.58 -14.43
N PRO A 18 -0.55 17.34 -14.45
CA PRO A 18 -1.94 16.88 -14.52
C PRO A 18 -2.35 16.40 -15.92
N PHE A 19 -3.43 15.63 -16.00
CA PHE A 19 -4.05 15.20 -17.26
C PHE A 19 -5.54 15.54 -17.26
N GLU A 20 -6.08 15.96 -18.41
CA GLU A 20 -7.48 16.37 -18.53
C GLU A 20 -8.45 15.17 -18.70
N GLU A 21 -8.00 14.10 -19.36
CA GLU A 21 -8.79 12.91 -19.65
C GLU A 21 -8.04 11.64 -19.22
N ASP A 22 -8.80 10.63 -18.79
CA ASP A 22 -8.28 9.33 -18.34
C ASP A 22 -7.09 9.46 -17.35
N GLU A 23 -7.17 10.44 -16.44
CA GLU A 23 -6.03 10.88 -15.62
C GLU A 23 -5.34 9.73 -14.88
N GLY A 24 -6.12 8.84 -14.25
CA GLY A 24 -5.59 7.65 -13.60
C GLY A 24 -4.79 6.76 -14.56
N PHE A 25 -5.32 6.47 -15.75
CA PHE A 25 -4.63 5.68 -16.76
C PHE A 25 -3.34 6.35 -17.23
N GLN A 26 -3.36 7.66 -17.51
CA GLN A 26 -2.18 8.40 -17.98
C GLN A 26 -1.06 8.44 -16.94
N ILE A 27 -1.41 8.69 -15.67
CA ILE A 27 -0.47 8.60 -14.54
C ILE A 27 0.16 7.21 -14.50
N GLY A 28 -0.68 6.17 -14.50
CA GLY A 28 -0.22 4.78 -14.47
C GLY A 28 0.67 4.44 -15.66
N PHE A 29 0.29 4.86 -16.87
CA PHE A 29 1.04 4.61 -18.09
C PHE A 29 2.44 5.20 -18.05
N LEU A 30 2.58 6.44 -17.59
CA LEU A 30 3.88 7.09 -17.49
C LEU A 30 4.75 6.52 -16.36
N ILE A 31 4.15 6.16 -15.21
CA ILE A 31 4.84 5.41 -14.16
C ILE A 31 5.36 4.08 -14.73
N GLY A 32 4.48 3.32 -15.39
CA GLY A 32 4.80 2.05 -16.03
C GLY A 32 5.92 2.18 -17.06
N GLN A 33 5.87 3.20 -17.92
CA GLN A 33 6.88 3.47 -18.94
C GLN A 33 8.23 3.83 -18.30
N ARG A 34 8.21 4.75 -17.32
CA ARG A 34 9.42 5.24 -16.65
C ARG A 34 10.14 4.13 -15.90
N PHE A 35 9.39 3.33 -15.15
CA PHE A 35 9.92 2.28 -14.29
C PHE A 35 9.79 0.88 -14.90
N SER A 36 9.55 0.78 -16.20
CA SER A 36 9.33 -0.47 -16.93
C SER A 36 10.36 -1.54 -16.58
N LYS A 37 11.66 -1.20 -16.58
CA LYS A 37 12.73 -2.13 -16.23
C LYS A 37 12.64 -2.64 -14.79
N LEU A 38 12.38 -1.76 -13.83
CA LEU A 38 12.24 -2.13 -12.41
C LEU A 38 11.01 -3.00 -12.20
N ILE A 39 9.88 -2.64 -12.82
CA ILE A 39 8.62 -3.39 -12.73
C ILE A 39 8.81 -4.78 -13.34
N GLN A 40 9.35 -4.88 -14.55
CA GLN A 40 9.64 -6.16 -15.20
C GLN A 40 10.61 -7.02 -14.37
N ASN A 41 11.66 -6.41 -13.81
CA ASN A 41 12.62 -7.15 -12.99
C ASN A 41 11.98 -7.67 -11.70
N ARG A 42 11.23 -6.84 -10.96
CA ARG A 42 10.49 -7.26 -9.78
C ARG A 42 9.56 -8.42 -10.10
N LEU A 43 8.74 -8.28 -11.15
CA LEU A 43 7.80 -9.33 -11.55
C LEU A 43 8.53 -10.65 -11.85
N TYR A 44 9.72 -10.60 -12.45
CA TYR A 44 10.52 -11.78 -12.75
C TYR A 44 11.15 -12.41 -11.50
N THR A 45 11.60 -11.60 -10.54
CA THR A 45 12.35 -12.07 -9.36
C THR A 45 11.51 -12.30 -8.11
N ASP A 46 10.28 -11.80 -8.05
CA ASP A 46 9.38 -11.97 -6.91
C ASP A 46 8.86 -13.40 -6.83
N LEU A 47 9.49 -14.22 -5.99
CA LEU A 47 9.17 -15.64 -5.81
C LEU A 47 7.75 -15.86 -5.28
N ILE A 48 7.18 -14.90 -4.54
CA ILE A 48 5.81 -15.02 -4.04
C ILE A 48 4.82 -14.82 -5.19
N LEU A 49 5.09 -13.86 -6.08
CA LEU A 49 4.32 -13.74 -7.31
C LEU A 49 4.45 -15.01 -8.18
N GLN A 50 5.68 -15.47 -8.44
CA GLN A 50 5.95 -16.57 -9.36
C GLN A 50 5.45 -17.93 -8.86
N ASN A 51 5.66 -18.23 -7.57
CA ASN A 51 5.42 -19.56 -7.03
C ASN A 51 4.12 -19.68 -6.24
N GLN A 52 3.48 -18.57 -5.87
CA GLN A 52 2.23 -18.60 -5.09
C GLN A 52 1.08 -17.91 -5.80
N LEU A 53 1.18 -16.62 -6.08
CA LEU A 53 0.05 -15.84 -6.62
C LEU A 53 -0.33 -16.26 -8.04
N LEU A 54 0.64 -16.45 -8.94
CA LEU A 54 0.38 -16.87 -10.32
C LEU A 54 -0.18 -18.30 -10.40
N PRO A 55 0.39 -19.31 -9.72
CA PRO A 55 -0.21 -20.64 -9.63
C PRO A 55 -1.62 -20.62 -9.02
N PHE A 56 -1.82 -19.89 -7.92
CA PHE A 56 -3.14 -19.73 -7.31
C PHE A 56 -4.15 -19.16 -8.30
N ALA A 57 -3.78 -18.16 -9.08
CA ALA A 57 -4.64 -17.54 -10.09
C ALA A 57 -5.04 -18.47 -11.25
N GLN A 58 -4.42 -19.65 -11.39
CA GLN A 58 -4.81 -20.68 -12.37
C GLN A 58 -5.79 -21.70 -11.81
N LEU A 59 -5.98 -21.76 -10.49
CA LEU A 59 -6.90 -22.70 -9.86
C LEU A 59 -8.35 -22.32 -10.14
N GLN A 60 -9.24 -23.31 -10.25
CA GLN A 60 -10.65 -23.05 -10.52
C GLN A 60 -11.35 -22.36 -9.34
N ASN A 61 -10.96 -22.68 -8.11
CA ASN A 61 -11.55 -22.13 -6.88
C ASN A 61 -11.08 -20.71 -6.57
N SER A 62 -9.95 -20.23 -7.13
CA SER A 62 -9.47 -18.86 -6.91
C SER A 62 -10.16 -17.83 -7.79
N GLN A 63 -10.75 -18.24 -8.92
CA GLN A 63 -11.38 -17.33 -9.89
C GLN A 63 -12.47 -16.48 -9.23
N THR A 64 -13.28 -17.07 -8.35
CA THR A 64 -14.34 -16.35 -7.63
C THR A 64 -13.77 -15.24 -6.75
N LEU A 65 -12.67 -15.51 -6.04
CA LEU A 65 -12.01 -14.54 -5.17
C LEU A 65 -11.43 -13.38 -5.98
N ILE A 66 -10.61 -13.68 -6.99
CA ILE A 66 -9.96 -12.69 -7.85
C ILE A 66 -11.01 -11.85 -8.59
N HIS A 67 -12.06 -12.49 -9.11
CA HIS A 67 -13.16 -11.78 -9.77
C HIS A 67 -13.89 -10.84 -8.80
N THR A 68 -14.18 -11.30 -7.58
CA THR A 68 -14.88 -10.48 -6.58
C THR A 68 -14.01 -9.28 -6.17
N LEU A 69 -12.74 -9.51 -5.80
CA LEU A 69 -11.79 -8.43 -5.52
C LEU A 69 -11.72 -7.42 -6.67
N SER A 70 -11.63 -7.92 -7.91
CA SER A 70 -11.58 -7.07 -9.10
C SER A 70 -12.82 -6.20 -9.25
N GLN A 71 -14.02 -6.78 -9.14
CA GLN A 71 -15.27 -6.02 -9.29
C GLN A 71 -15.46 -5.01 -8.15
N THR A 72 -15.24 -5.41 -6.90
CA THR A 72 -15.41 -4.52 -5.74
C THR A 72 -14.51 -3.30 -5.86
N ASN A 73 -13.22 -3.49 -6.14
CA ASN A 73 -12.25 -2.39 -6.23
C ASN A 73 -12.44 -1.56 -7.49
N LYS A 74 -12.76 -2.17 -8.65
CA LYS A 74 -13.07 -1.43 -9.88
C LYS A 74 -14.29 -0.53 -9.71
N ASN A 75 -15.34 -1.02 -9.04
CA ASN A 75 -16.57 -0.26 -8.86
C ASN A 75 -16.41 0.89 -7.88
N LYS A 76 -15.65 0.68 -6.78
CA LYS A 76 -15.38 1.71 -5.79
C LYS A 76 -14.37 2.75 -6.28
N PHE A 77 -13.32 2.30 -6.96
CA PHE A 77 -12.17 3.11 -7.37
C PHE A 77 -11.84 2.97 -8.87
N PRO A 78 -12.72 3.43 -9.77
CA PRO A 78 -12.53 3.25 -11.22
C PRO A 78 -11.27 3.96 -11.75
N ASN A 79 -10.90 5.11 -11.18
CA ASN A 79 -9.71 5.85 -11.59
C ASN A 79 -8.42 5.11 -11.21
N TYR A 80 -8.34 4.57 -9.98
CA TYR A 80 -7.17 3.79 -9.52
C TYR A 80 -7.10 2.44 -10.24
N TRP A 81 -8.24 1.85 -10.59
CA TRP A 81 -8.28 0.67 -11.46
C TRP A 81 -7.70 0.96 -12.85
N ASN A 82 -8.00 2.12 -13.42
CA ASN A 82 -7.42 2.56 -14.68
C ASN A 82 -5.92 2.88 -14.54
N GLU A 83 -5.48 3.39 -13.39
CA GLU A 83 -4.05 3.56 -13.07
C GLU A 83 -3.30 2.22 -13.10
N LEU A 84 -3.84 1.14 -12.54
CA LEU A 84 -3.26 -0.20 -12.67
C LEU A 84 -3.14 -0.67 -14.13
N LYS A 85 -4.16 -0.40 -14.96
CA LYS A 85 -4.09 -0.73 -16.40
C LYS A 85 -3.02 0.08 -17.10
N GLY A 86 -2.91 1.36 -16.75
CA GLY A 86 -1.85 2.24 -17.22
C GLY A 86 -0.48 1.67 -16.88
N ILE A 87 -0.24 1.33 -15.61
CA ILE A 87 1.01 0.73 -15.14
C ILE A 87 1.36 -0.50 -15.98
N ALA A 88 0.42 -1.44 -16.13
CA ALA A 88 0.63 -2.67 -16.90
C ALA A 88 1.00 -2.38 -18.36
N GLN A 89 0.26 -1.48 -19.02
CA GLN A 89 0.50 -1.13 -20.42
C GLN A 89 1.83 -0.39 -20.60
N GLY A 90 2.11 0.60 -19.73
CA GLY A 90 3.33 1.39 -19.77
C GLY A 90 4.58 0.54 -19.53
N SER A 91 4.50 -0.43 -18.60
CA SER A 91 5.61 -1.34 -18.34
C SER A 91 5.70 -2.51 -19.31
N GLY A 92 4.70 -2.70 -20.19
CA GLY A 92 4.67 -3.80 -21.16
C GLY A 92 4.52 -5.18 -20.53
N VAL A 93 3.77 -5.30 -19.42
CA VAL A 93 3.59 -6.55 -18.68
C VAL A 93 2.11 -6.94 -18.61
N PRO A 94 1.77 -8.22 -18.38
CA PRO A 94 0.37 -8.63 -18.26
C PRO A 94 -0.35 -7.92 -17.11
N PHE A 95 -1.56 -7.42 -17.36
CA PHE A 95 -2.37 -6.76 -16.33
C PHE A 95 -2.63 -7.66 -15.11
N LEU A 96 -2.81 -8.97 -15.33
CA LEU A 96 -3.00 -9.93 -14.23
C LEU A 96 -1.83 -9.89 -13.24
N ASN A 97 -0.59 -9.72 -13.69
CA ASN A 97 0.56 -9.70 -12.81
C ASN A 97 0.56 -8.45 -11.91
N ILE A 98 0.24 -7.29 -12.48
CA ILE A 98 0.06 -6.04 -11.73
C ILE A 98 -1.10 -6.16 -10.74
N LEU A 99 -2.21 -6.76 -11.18
CA LEU A 99 -3.38 -6.97 -10.34
C LEU A 99 -3.06 -7.86 -9.12
N LEU A 100 -2.36 -8.98 -9.34
CA LEU A 100 -1.99 -9.90 -8.27
C LEU A 100 -1.02 -9.28 -7.26
N LEU A 101 -0.07 -8.44 -7.71
CA LEU A 101 0.78 -7.69 -6.77
C LEU A 101 -0.03 -6.76 -5.87
N ASN A 102 -1.02 -6.04 -6.42
CA ASN A 102 -1.85 -5.09 -5.67
C ASN A 102 -2.91 -5.76 -4.78
N PHE A 103 -3.16 -7.05 -4.98
CA PHE A 103 -4.00 -7.88 -4.12
C PHE A 103 -3.23 -8.94 -3.34
N ARG A 104 -1.90 -8.81 -3.26
CA ARG A 104 -1.04 -9.81 -2.63
C ARG A 104 -1.50 -10.12 -1.21
N LYS A 105 -1.84 -9.10 -0.43
CA LYS A 105 -2.22 -9.26 0.99
C LYS A 105 -3.65 -9.79 1.16
N GLU A 106 -4.51 -9.52 0.18
CA GLU A 106 -5.89 -10.02 0.12
C GLU A 106 -5.95 -11.47 -0.36
N ILE A 107 -4.97 -11.93 -1.15
CA ILE A 107 -4.93 -13.28 -1.73
C ILE A 107 -4.16 -14.28 -0.88
N LEU A 108 -2.98 -13.89 -0.36
CA LEU A 108 -2.10 -14.81 0.38
C LEU A 108 -2.79 -15.60 1.50
N PRO A 109 -3.69 -15.01 2.32
CA PRO A 109 -4.38 -15.74 3.38
C PRO A 109 -5.22 -16.93 2.89
N PHE A 110 -5.64 -16.94 1.62
CA PHE A 110 -6.50 -17.97 1.04
C PHE A 110 -5.75 -18.98 0.16
N ILE A 111 -4.42 -18.88 0.06
CA ILE A 111 -3.62 -19.88 -0.66
C ILE A 111 -3.50 -21.14 0.22
N PRO A 112 -3.83 -22.34 -0.30
CA PRO A 112 -3.73 -23.58 0.46
C PRO A 112 -2.30 -23.83 0.97
N LYS A 113 -2.15 -24.01 2.28
CA LYS A 113 -0.87 -24.36 2.93
C LYS A 113 -0.57 -25.85 2.71
N THR A 114 0.11 -26.22 1.62
CA THR A 114 0.54 -27.60 1.31
C THR A 114 2.08 -27.72 1.36
N GLU A 115 2.63 -28.93 1.34
CA GLU A 115 4.10 -29.13 1.28
C GLU A 115 4.76 -28.51 0.03
N GLU A 116 4.00 -28.28 -1.04
CA GLU A 116 4.45 -27.58 -2.27
C GLU A 116 4.48 -26.04 -2.11
N TYR A 117 3.71 -25.50 -1.17
CA TYR A 117 3.71 -24.08 -0.81
C TYR A 117 4.37 -23.95 0.57
N PRO A 118 5.72 -23.80 0.64
CA PRO A 118 6.41 -23.74 1.92
C PRO A 118 5.73 -22.74 2.86
N LYS A 119 5.64 -23.12 4.14
CA LYS A 119 5.05 -22.28 5.20
C LYS A 119 5.68 -20.89 5.19
N GLU A 120 4.88 -19.93 5.66
CA GLU A 120 5.12 -18.48 5.83
C GLU A 120 6.40 -18.07 6.60
N GLU A 121 7.47 -18.88 6.62
CA GLU A 121 8.64 -18.67 7.48
C GLU A 121 9.52 -17.47 7.09
N ASP A 122 9.10 -16.59 6.18
CA ASP A 122 9.90 -15.42 5.74
C ASP A 122 9.06 -14.21 5.24
N ILE A 123 7.82 -14.01 5.73
CA ILE A 123 6.89 -13.00 5.17
C ILE A 123 6.18 -12.15 6.23
N ASN A 124 6.84 -11.78 7.31
CA ASN A 124 6.39 -10.63 8.10
C ASN A 124 7.05 -9.36 7.56
N ASP A 125 6.23 -8.45 7.03
CA ASP A 125 6.65 -7.06 6.87
C ASP A 125 6.65 -6.50 8.29
N ASP A 126 7.82 -6.29 8.91
CA ASP A 126 7.99 -5.92 10.33
C ASP A 126 8.15 -4.39 10.54
N CYS A 127 7.40 -3.60 9.75
CA CYS A 127 7.45 -2.14 9.78
C CYS A 127 7.25 -1.58 11.19
N SER A 128 8.00 -0.53 11.51
CA SER A 128 7.99 0.09 12.84
C SER A 128 7.86 1.59 12.75
N ASP A 129 7.01 2.16 13.61
CA ASP A 129 6.79 3.59 13.74
C ASP A 129 7.07 4.09 15.16
N ILE A 130 7.62 5.30 15.22
CA ILE A 130 7.71 6.11 16.45
C ILE A 130 7.04 7.46 16.17
N LEU A 131 6.02 7.78 16.97
CA LEU A 131 5.25 9.01 16.89
C LEU A 131 5.48 9.82 18.17
N VAL A 132 5.83 11.08 18.02
CA VAL A 132 6.07 12.01 19.13
C VAL A 132 5.31 13.30 18.87
N VAL A 133 4.45 13.69 19.80
CA VAL A 133 3.72 14.96 19.77
C VAL A 133 4.03 15.73 21.06
N SER A 134 4.31 17.02 20.93
CA SER A 134 4.50 17.97 22.03
C SER A 134 4.03 19.36 21.60
N ASP A 135 4.00 20.31 22.54
CA ASP A 135 3.66 21.71 22.26
C ASP A 135 4.51 22.36 21.16
N SER A 136 5.75 21.88 20.97
CA SER A 136 6.72 22.47 20.05
C SER A 136 6.97 21.65 18.78
N MET A 137 6.67 20.34 18.77
CA MET A 137 6.99 19.46 17.65
C MET A 137 6.00 18.31 17.50
N ALA A 138 5.79 17.87 16.25
CA ALA A 138 5.19 16.59 15.92
C ALA A 138 6.11 15.87 14.92
N VAL A 139 6.49 14.63 15.24
CA VAL A 139 7.42 13.82 14.44
C VAL A 139 6.83 12.43 14.30
N ALA A 140 6.83 11.93 13.06
CA ALA A 140 6.57 10.53 12.74
C ALA A 140 7.83 9.97 12.06
N VAL A 141 8.35 8.88 12.58
CA VAL A 141 9.47 8.12 12.01
C VAL A 141 8.96 6.75 11.66
N HIS A 142 9.26 6.29 10.45
CA HIS A 142 8.81 5.01 9.93
C HIS A 142 9.99 4.27 9.32
N ASN A 143 10.16 3.01 9.70
CA ASN A 143 10.98 2.05 9.00
C ASN A 143 10.07 1.10 8.21
N GLU A 144 10.37 0.94 6.93
CA GLU A 144 9.66 0.01 6.06
C GLU A 144 10.50 -1.27 5.90
N ASP A 145 9.98 -2.37 6.44
CA ASP A 145 10.56 -3.70 6.31
C ASP A 145 9.67 -4.54 5.41
N ALA A 146 10.25 -5.15 4.39
CA ALA A 146 9.48 -5.87 3.38
C ALA A 146 10.27 -7.02 2.76
N ASN A 147 9.57 -7.87 2.00
CA ASN A 147 10.18 -9.02 1.34
C ASN A 147 11.40 -8.64 0.48
N VAL A 148 12.43 -9.51 0.46
CA VAL A 148 13.69 -9.30 -0.28
C VAL A 148 13.48 -8.97 -1.77
N ALA A 149 12.38 -9.41 -2.39
CA ALA A 149 12.02 -9.06 -3.75
C ALA A 149 11.84 -7.54 -3.96
N LEU A 150 11.70 -6.74 -2.90
CA LEU A 150 11.56 -5.30 -2.96
C LEU A 150 12.89 -4.55 -2.87
N VAL A 151 13.99 -5.20 -2.52
CA VAL A 151 15.33 -4.59 -2.54
C VAL A 151 15.66 -4.14 -3.97
N GLY A 152 15.81 -2.84 -4.17
CA GLY A 152 16.06 -2.24 -5.49
C GLY A 152 14.83 -2.09 -6.38
N HIS A 153 13.63 -2.44 -5.90
CA HIS A 153 12.37 -2.36 -6.63
C HIS A 153 11.39 -1.35 -6.04
N THR A 154 11.91 -0.24 -5.53
CA THR A 154 11.12 0.83 -4.93
C THR A 154 11.49 2.18 -5.53
N TYR A 155 10.56 3.12 -5.54
CA TYR A 155 10.77 4.47 -6.04
C TYR A 155 9.85 5.48 -5.37
N LEU A 156 10.17 6.77 -5.53
CA LEU A 156 9.31 7.88 -5.14
C LEU A 156 8.63 8.46 -6.38
N VAL A 157 7.31 8.64 -6.31
CA VAL A 157 6.57 9.41 -7.31
C VAL A 157 6.07 10.70 -6.70
N LYS A 158 6.11 11.77 -7.49
CA LYS A 158 5.37 13.00 -7.25
C LYS A 158 4.31 13.11 -8.34
N VAL A 159 3.06 13.32 -7.94
CA VAL A 159 1.94 13.38 -8.90
C VAL A 159 1.17 14.65 -8.65
N LYS A 160 0.83 15.35 -9.73
CA LYS A 160 -0.06 16.49 -9.73
C LYS A 160 -1.34 16.11 -10.45
N LEU A 161 -2.45 16.19 -9.73
CA LEU A 161 -3.79 15.89 -10.22
C LEU A 161 -4.46 17.14 -10.82
N SER A 162 -5.42 16.91 -11.70
CA SER A 162 -6.23 17.92 -12.39
C SER A 162 -6.97 18.86 -11.42
N ASN A 163 -7.39 18.34 -10.26
CA ASN A 163 -8.03 19.11 -9.19
C ASN A 163 -7.06 20.00 -8.38
N GLY A 164 -5.76 20.01 -8.72
CA GLY A 164 -4.73 20.81 -8.06
C GLY A 164 -4.07 20.14 -6.85
N THR A 165 -4.54 18.95 -6.44
CA THR A 165 -3.85 18.14 -5.43
C THR A 165 -2.51 17.67 -5.97
N THR A 166 -1.46 17.79 -5.18
CA THR A 166 -0.14 17.24 -5.47
C THR A 166 0.28 16.36 -4.32
N PHE A 167 0.73 15.14 -4.60
CA PHE A 167 1.22 14.22 -3.59
C PHE A 167 2.60 13.68 -3.92
N THR A 168 3.30 13.20 -2.89
CA THR A 168 4.52 12.40 -3.00
C THR A 168 4.30 11.09 -2.27
N ALA A 169 4.73 9.98 -2.86
CA ALA A 169 4.49 8.64 -2.32
C ALA A 169 5.69 7.73 -2.56
N TYR A 170 6.02 6.94 -1.54
CA TYR A 170 6.89 5.77 -1.68
C TYR A 170 6.10 4.62 -2.30
N THR A 171 6.68 3.94 -3.27
CA THR A 171 5.94 2.99 -4.10
C THR A 171 6.80 1.78 -4.46
N TYR A 172 6.21 0.60 -4.27
CA TYR A 172 6.74 -0.66 -4.77
C TYR A 172 6.49 -0.80 -6.27
N ALA A 173 7.49 -1.25 -7.00
CA ALA A 173 7.42 -1.31 -8.45
C ALA A 173 6.24 -2.18 -8.92
N GLY A 174 5.26 -1.56 -9.59
CA GLY A 174 4.07 -2.26 -10.10
C GLY A 174 2.86 -2.18 -9.17
N GLU A 175 2.97 -1.50 -8.03
CA GLU A 175 1.84 -1.20 -7.14
C GLU A 175 1.32 0.23 -7.32
N LEU A 176 0.09 0.47 -6.87
CA LEU A 176 -0.42 1.83 -6.72
C LEU A 176 0.42 2.59 -5.68
N PRO A 177 0.70 3.88 -5.91
CA PRO A 177 1.20 4.75 -4.85
C PRO A 177 0.14 4.88 -3.74
N SER A 178 0.38 4.77 -2.44
CA SER A 178 1.59 4.38 -1.71
C SER A 178 1.40 2.99 -1.09
N CYS A 179 2.52 2.36 -0.72
CA CYS A 179 2.57 1.09 0.01
C CYS A 179 3.16 1.21 1.43
N ALA A 180 3.73 2.37 1.80
CA ALA A 180 4.39 2.58 3.09
C ALA A 180 4.13 3.98 3.68
N PHE A 181 4.45 5.03 2.93
CA PHE A 181 4.22 6.41 3.36
C PHE A 181 3.95 7.37 2.21
N GLY A 182 3.31 8.48 2.50
CA GLY A 182 3.06 9.54 1.53
C GLY A 182 2.55 10.82 2.16
N PHE A 183 2.53 11.90 1.37
CA PHE A 183 2.04 13.20 1.81
C PHE A 183 1.58 14.04 0.64
N ASN A 184 0.75 15.06 0.91
CA ASN A 184 0.21 15.95 -0.11
C ASN A 184 0.28 17.43 0.24
N ASN A 185 -0.06 18.28 -0.73
CA ASN A 185 -0.06 19.74 -0.59
C ASN A 185 -1.19 20.28 0.30
N HIS A 186 -2.13 19.44 0.74
CA HIS A 186 -3.13 19.79 1.76
C HIS A 186 -2.61 19.68 3.18
N GLY A 187 -1.35 19.26 3.36
CA GLY A 187 -0.73 19.12 4.66
C GLY A 187 -1.09 17.81 5.37
N VAL A 188 -1.66 16.84 4.64
CA VAL A 188 -1.87 15.48 5.13
C VAL A 188 -0.66 14.63 4.76
N ALA A 189 -0.10 13.93 5.75
CA ALA A 189 0.92 12.91 5.57
C ALA A 189 0.49 11.64 6.29
N PHE A 190 1.05 10.49 5.91
CA PHE A 190 0.76 9.23 6.58
C PHE A 190 1.89 8.21 6.45
N THR A 191 1.92 7.28 7.41
CA THR A 191 2.71 6.03 7.37
C THR A 191 1.78 4.84 7.62
N LEU A 192 2.18 3.65 7.17
CA LEU A 192 1.32 2.49 7.02
C LEU A 192 2.01 1.23 7.55
N ASN A 193 1.35 0.51 8.46
CA ASN A 193 1.82 -0.81 8.91
C ASN A 193 0.78 -1.88 8.64
N SER A 194 1.21 -2.97 8.00
CA SER A 194 0.40 -4.19 7.87
C SER A 194 0.08 -4.76 9.26
N VAL A 195 -1.19 -4.96 9.60
CA VAL A 195 -1.60 -5.65 10.84
C VAL A 195 -2.42 -6.89 10.46
N PRO A 196 -1.77 -8.00 10.05
CA PRO A 196 -2.44 -9.14 9.46
C PRO A 196 -3.35 -9.82 10.49
N PRO A 197 -4.67 -9.93 10.23
CA PRO A 197 -5.57 -10.66 11.10
C PRO A 197 -5.57 -12.16 10.71
N CYS A 198 -6.11 -13.03 11.56
CA CYS A 198 -6.36 -14.44 11.20
C CYS A 198 -7.33 -14.54 10.01
N GLU A 199 -7.28 -15.64 9.26
CA GLU A 199 -8.13 -15.86 8.08
C GLU A 199 -9.63 -15.67 8.39
N GLU A 200 -10.10 -16.12 9.56
CA GLU A 200 -11.51 -15.99 9.98
C GLU A 200 -11.99 -14.52 10.11
N GLU A 201 -11.04 -13.61 10.33
CA GLU A 201 -11.29 -12.18 10.51
C GLU A 201 -11.37 -11.44 9.16
N ILE A 202 -11.00 -12.08 8.04
CA ILE A 202 -10.89 -11.48 6.70
C ILE A 202 -12.17 -11.67 5.88
N VAL A 203 -12.57 -10.64 5.13
CA VAL A 203 -13.56 -10.72 4.05
C VAL A 203 -12.82 -10.70 2.72
N GLY A 204 -12.59 -11.87 2.12
CA GLY A 204 -11.67 -12.05 0.97
C GLY A 204 -12.02 -11.28 -0.32
N GLY A 205 -13.22 -10.70 -0.45
CA GLY A 205 -13.65 -9.99 -1.65
C GLY A 205 -13.80 -8.47 -1.51
N ALA A 206 -13.37 -7.89 -0.39
CA ALA A 206 -13.59 -6.48 -0.08
C ALA A 206 -12.50 -5.57 -0.70
N ILE A 207 -12.36 -4.32 -0.22
CA ILE A 207 -11.41 -3.36 -0.81
C ILE A 207 -9.97 -3.71 -0.44
N GLY A 208 -9.06 -3.67 -1.42
CA GLY A 208 -7.64 -3.93 -1.22
C GLY A 208 -6.93 -2.74 -0.58
N ARG A 209 -5.99 -3.00 0.32
CA ARG A 209 -5.32 -1.95 1.12
C ARG A 209 -4.57 -0.92 0.26
N ASN A 210 -4.04 -1.32 -0.90
CA ASN A 210 -3.32 -0.43 -1.81
C ASN A 210 -4.26 0.62 -2.43
N PHE A 211 -5.53 0.27 -2.65
CA PHE A 211 -6.52 1.23 -3.14
C PHE A 211 -6.86 2.28 -2.06
N VAL A 212 -7.01 1.84 -0.81
CA VAL A 212 -7.23 2.77 0.33
C VAL A 212 -6.04 3.70 0.52
N SER A 213 -4.83 3.15 0.46
CA SER A 213 -3.59 3.91 0.61
C SER A 213 -3.39 4.92 -0.53
N ARG A 214 -3.78 4.57 -1.76
CA ARG A 214 -3.81 5.50 -2.90
C ARG A 214 -4.83 6.62 -2.71
N ASP A 215 -6.01 6.29 -2.20
CA ASP A 215 -7.08 7.25 -1.94
C ASP A 215 -6.68 8.29 -0.88
N LEU A 216 -5.92 7.86 0.14
CA LEU A 216 -5.42 8.74 1.20
C LEU A 216 -4.50 9.86 0.70
N LEU A 217 -3.77 9.66 -0.41
CA LEU A 217 -2.91 10.70 -1.00
C LEU A 217 -3.72 11.91 -1.48
N GLU A 218 -5.02 11.75 -1.67
CA GLU A 218 -5.93 12.81 -2.13
C GLU A 218 -6.73 13.46 -1.00
N ALA A 219 -6.47 13.09 0.25
CA ALA A 219 -7.19 13.62 1.38
C ALA A 219 -6.93 15.11 1.60
N THR A 220 -7.98 15.92 1.82
CA THR A 220 -7.85 17.38 1.99
C THR A 220 -7.67 17.83 3.44
N SER A 221 -7.92 16.94 4.40
CA SER A 221 -7.66 17.12 5.83
C SER A 221 -7.53 15.77 6.52
N ILE A 222 -7.16 15.76 7.79
CA ILE A 222 -7.11 14.52 8.58
C ILE A 222 -8.50 13.91 8.79
N GLU A 223 -9.55 14.75 8.88
CA GLU A 223 -10.94 14.30 8.93
C GLU A 223 -11.40 13.67 7.61
N ASP A 224 -10.98 14.23 6.47
CA ASP A 224 -11.24 13.62 5.15
C ASP A 224 -10.50 12.26 5.03
N ALA A 225 -9.24 12.20 5.49
CA ALA A 225 -8.48 10.94 5.53
C ALA A 225 -9.19 9.87 6.39
N LEU A 226 -9.70 10.24 7.57
CA LEU A 226 -10.51 9.34 8.40
C LEU A 226 -11.79 8.89 7.70
N ALA A 227 -12.51 9.80 7.03
CA ALA A 227 -13.73 9.48 6.31
C ALA A 227 -13.47 8.49 5.16
N ARG A 228 -12.36 8.69 4.44
CA ARG A 228 -11.90 7.78 3.37
C ARG A 228 -11.61 6.38 3.89
N ILE A 229 -10.84 6.27 4.98
CA ILE A 229 -10.56 4.99 5.66
C ILE A 229 -11.86 4.33 6.11
N HIS A 230 -12.76 5.08 6.76
CA HIS A 230 -14.01 4.54 7.27
C HIS A 230 -14.92 4.01 6.14
N SER A 231 -14.97 4.71 5.00
CA SER A 231 -15.78 4.34 3.85
C SER A 231 -15.19 3.21 2.99
N SER A 232 -13.96 2.77 3.30
CA SER A 232 -13.20 1.87 2.44
C SER A 232 -13.70 0.43 2.47
N GLU A 233 -14.23 -0.06 3.60
CA GLU A 233 -14.58 -1.47 3.76
C GLU A 233 -13.41 -2.41 3.40
N ALA A 234 -12.23 -2.15 3.97
CA ALA A 234 -11.00 -2.88 3.67
C ALA A 234 -11.12 -4.39 3.95
N SER A 235 -10.51 -5.20 3.08
CA SER A 235 -10.49 -6.67 3.17
C SER A 235 -9.59 -7.16 4.31
N VAL A 236 -8.39 -6.60 4.41
CA VAL A 236 -7.39 -7.00 5.40
C VAL A 236 -7.14 -5.88 6.41
N GLY A 237 -6.44 -6.24 7.48
CA GLY A 237 -6.04 -5.33 8.54
C GLY A 237 -4.96 -4.34 8.14
N HIS A 238 -5.10 -3.09 8.59
CA HIS A 238 -4.09 -2.07 8.38
C HIS A 238 -4.08 -1.02 9.50
N SER A 239 -2.88 -0.53 9.84
CA SER A 239 -2.67 0.58 10.76
C SER A 239 -2.17 1.80 9.97
N TYR A 240 -2.84 2.92 10.15
CA TYR A 240 -2.55 4.19 9.49
C TYR A 240 -2.14 5.20 10.55
N ASN A 241 -0.93 5.75 10.45
CA ASN A 241 -0.58 6.94 11.22
C ASN A 241 -0.86 8.14 10.35
N LEU A 242 -1.92 8.89 10.64
CA LEU A 242 -2.31 10.10 9.92
C LEU A 242 -1.69 11.31 10.61
N ILE A 243 -0.99 12.15 9.85
CA ILE A 243 -0.33 13.36 10.32
C ILE A 243 -0.95 14.58 9.64
N ASP A 244 -1.44 15.51 10.45
CA ASP A 244 -1.77 16.86 10.01
C ASP A 244 -0.58 17.79 10.28
N THR A 245 0.14 18.13 9.23
CA THR A 245 1.34 18.99 9.31
C THR A 245 1.03 20.43 9.69
N ARG A 246 -0.22 20.88 9.56
CA ARG A 246 -0.64 22.25 9.88
C ARG A 246 -1.01 22.39 11.35
N THR A 247 -1.77 21.41 11.87
CA THR A 247 -2.20 21.41 13.28
C THR A 247 -1.26 20.64 14.21
N ARG A 248 -0.33 19.85 13.66
CA ARG A 248 0.60 18.96 14.37
C ARG A 248 -0.11 17.81 15.09
N ARG A 249 -1.35 17.49 14.70
CA ARG A 249 -2.09 16.33 15.20
C ARG A 249 -1.60 15.05 14.52
N ILE A 250 -1.47 13.99 15.30
CA ILE A 250 -1.20 12.65 14.79
C ILE A 250 -2.29 11.71 15.33
N LEU A 251 -2.87 10.92 14.43
CA LEU A 251 -3.83 9.86 14.77
C LEU A 251 -3.24 8.53 14.34
N ASN A 252 -3.23 7.53 15.23
CA ASN A 252 -3.11 6.14 14.85
C ASN A 252 -4.52 5.58 14.60
N VAL A 253 -4.72 4.93 13.47
CA VAL A 253 -6.00 4.36 13.05
C VAL A 253 -5.79 2.91 12.69
N GLU A 254 -6.39 2.01 13.46
CA GLU A 254 -6.38 0.58 13.15
C GLU A 254 -7.68 0.19 12.48
N THR A 255 -7.59 -0.60 11.42
CA THR A 255 -8.76 -1.11 10.70
C THR A 255 -8.68 -2.60 10.53
N ALA A 256 -9.85 -3.22 10.46
CA ALA A 256 -10.01 -4.58 10.00
C ALA A 256 -11.30 -4.72 9.18
N SER A 257 -11.42 -5.86 8.52
CA SER A 257 -12.62 -6.28 7.82
C SER A 257 -13.90 -6.07 8.63
N ARG A 258 -15.02 -5.88 7.92
CA ARG A 258 -16.37 -5.62 8.48
C ARG A 258 -16.49 -4.24 9.15
N ASN A 259 -15.85 -3.21 8.57
CA ASN A 259 -15.90 -1.81 9.02
C ASN A 259 -15.50 -1.61 10.50
N ARG A 260 -14.58 -2.47 10.98
CA ARG A 260 -14.03 -2.32 12.32
C ARG A 260 -12.89 -1.32 12.27
N ILE A 261 -12.99 -0.30 13.11
CA ILE A 261 -12.05 0.81 13.16
C ILE A 261 -11.81 1.20 14.61
N SER A 262 -10.56 1.51 14.95
CA SER A 262 -10.16 2.16 16.18
C SER A 262 -9.35 3.41 15.81
N VAL A 263 -9.58 4.51 16.53
CA VAL A 263 -8.87 5.78 16.32
C VAL A 263 -8.27 6.19 17.66
N HIS A 264 -6.97 6.42 17.67
CA HIS A 264 -6.21 6.84 18.83
C HIS A 264 -5.44 8.12 18.50
N GLU A 265 -5.74 9.23 19.18
CA GLU A 265 -5.00 10.49 19.03
C GLU A 265 -3.73 10.45 19.90
N ILE A 266 -2.59 10.73 19.28
CA ILE A 266 -1.28 10.67 19.94
C ILE A 266 -1.11 11.93 20.80
N GLY A 267 -0.93 11.71 22.11
CA GLY A 267 -0.66 12.76 23.09
C GLY A 267 0.83 12.97 23.37
N GLU A 268 1.14 13.47 24.57
CA GLU A 268 2.51 13.80 25.00
C GLU A 268 3.42 12.58 25.20
N ILE A 269 2.84 11.40 25.38
CA ILE A 269 3.60 10.15 25.56
C ILE A 269 3.98 9.62 24.18
N PRO A 270 5.29 9.40 23.89
CA PRO A 270 5.73 8.78 22.65
C PRO A 270 5.00 7.46 22.39
N PHE A 271 4.54 7.29 21.16
CA PHE A 271 3.79 6.12 20.73
C PHE A 271 4.62 5.28 19.78
N PHE A 272 4.59 3.97 19.98
CA PHE A 272 5.24 2.99 19.12
C PHE A 272 4.19 2.08 18.51
N HIS A 273 4.29 1.82 17.21
CA HIS A 273 3.42 0.90 16.51
C HIS A 273 4.24 0.02 15.56
N ALA A 274 3.87 -1.25 15.46
CA ALA A 274 4.47 -2.19 14.52
C ALA A 274 3.37 -2.96 13.77
N ASN A 275 3.45 -4.29 13.67
CA ASN A 275 2.52 -5.10 12.87
C ASN A 275 1.46 -5.84 13.72
N MET A 276 1.22 -5.32 14.92
CA MET A 276 0.21 -5.84 15.84
C MET A 276 -0.84 -4.78 16.16
N TYR A 277 -2.09 -5.21 16.30
CA TYR A 277 -3.15 -4.34 16.83
C TYR A 277 -2.89 -4.02 18.30
N LEU A 278 -2.94 -2.75 18.66
CA LEU A 278 -2.82 -2.23 20.01
C LEU A 278 -4.17 -1.80 20.59
N HIS A 279 -5.09 -1.36 19.73
CA HIS A 279 -6.33 -0.71 20.17
C HIS A 279 -7.59 -1.45 19.69
N LEU A 280 -7.54 -2.06 18.50
CA LEU A 280 -8.63 -2.82 17.91
C LEU A 280 -8.52 -4.29 18.29
N GLN A 281 -9.57 -4.85 18.86
CA GLN A 281 -9.61 -6.26 19.25
C GLN A 281 -9.88 -7.15 18.03
N VAL A 282 -8.82 -7.68 17.44
CA VAL A 282 -8.86 -8.58 16.27
C VAL A 282 -7.90 -9.73 16.51
N LYS A 283 -8.34 -10.96 16.23
CA LYS A 283 -7.45 -12.12 16.32
C LYS A 283 -6.38 -12.03 15.21
N GLN A 284 -5.10 -12.10 15.56
CA GLN A 284 -3.99 -12.08 14.60
C GLN A 284 -3.34 -13.45 14.45
N ALA A 285 -2.86 -13.72 13.24
CA ALA A 285 -1.92 -14.82 13.03
C ALA A 285 -0.61 -14.44 13.73
N ILE A 286 -0.14 -15.29 14.65
CA ILE A 286 1.15 -15.17 15.33
C ILE A 286 2.18 -15.92 14.50
#